data_AF-A0A965IQR9-F1
#
_entry.id   AF-A0A965IQR9-F1
#
_cell.length_a   1.000
_cell.length_b   1.000
_cell.length_c   1.000
_cell.angle_alpha   90.00
_cell.angle_beta   90.00
_cell.angle_gamma   90.00
#
_symmetry.space_group_name_H-M   'P 1'
#
loop_
_entity.id
_entity.type
_entity.pdbx_description
1 polymer ?
#
loop_
_entity_poly.entity_id
_entity_poly.type
_entity_poly.pdbx_seq_one_letter_code
_entity_poly.pdbx_strand_id
1 'polypeptide(L)'
;MSTPSVPAPKKSLAQHLKFSRQELPALFGVLGTVAFLHVLGWGLFVYYNSLPQYHSLTNGKHVLVYAGAGALAYSFGLRHAFDADHISAIDDSTRVMLAKGRKPLGVGLFFSLGHSTIVLALSVGIAFAAKEAAKFQANYADTGGTIGASVSAFFLYLVGILNLVILIGVLKVWRQAKSGKFSHEHLQDLLNERGLMNRIFRGFFKKGFDHSWQLYPVGVLFGLGFDTATEVGLLALSATAAVGTVGG
;
A
#
# COMPACT_ATOMS: atom_id res chain seq x y z
N MET A 1 39.43 26.18 40.51
CA MET A 1 39.71 24.73 40.59
C MET A 1 38.57 24.01 39.89
N SER A 2 38.75 23.72 38.60
CA SER A 2 37.69 23.20 37.72
C SER A 2 37.62 21.68 37.90
N THR A 3 36.52 21.17 38.41
CA THR A 3 36.30 19.71 38.53
C THR A 3 36.27 19.10 37.13
N PRO A 4 37.09 18.07 36.83
CA PRO A 4 37.03 17.40 35.54
C PRO A 4 35.68 16.68 35.41
N SER A 5 34.95 16.99 34.35
CA SER A 5 33.70 16.29 34.01
C SER A 5 34.04 14.85 33.63
N VAL A 6 33.56 13.90 34.43
CA VAL A 6 33.68 12.47 34.12
C VAL A 6 32.85 12.21 32.85
N PRO A 7 33.46 11.71 31.75
CA PRO A 7 32.71 11.39 30.55
C PRO A 7 31.73 10.26 30.85
N ALA A 8 30.45 10.46 30.54
CA ALA A 8 29.42 9.44 30.72
C ALA A 8 29.82 8.15 29.98
N PRO A 9 29.66 6.97 30.59
CA PRO A 9 30.06 5.71 29.97
C PRO A 9 29.31 5.54 28.64
N LYS A 10 30.06 5.43 27.54
CA LYS A 10 29.50 5.13 26.21
C LYS A 10 28.81 3.78 26.28
N LYS A 11 27.48 3.77 26.34
CA LYS A 11 26.68 2.54 26.29
C LYS A 11 27.02 1.80 25.00
N SER A 12 27.31 0.51 25.13
CA SER A 12 27.59 -0.37 23.99
C SER A 12 26.39 -0.42 23.05
N LEU A 13 26.62 -0.53 21.74
CA LEU A 13 25.56 -0.68 20.72
C LEU A 13 24.66 -1.89 21.04
N ALA A 14 25.21 -2.93 21.66
CA ALA A 14 24.49 -4.10 22.13
C ALA A 14 23.51 -3.81 23.30
N GLN A 15 23.74 -2.74 24.07
CA GLN A 15 22.81 -2.31 25.13
C GLN A 15 21.63 -1.51 24.56
N HIS A 16 21.77 -0.90 23.38
CA HIS A 16 20.66 -0.25 22.67
C HIS A 16 19.77 -1.24 21.91
N LEU A 17 20.30 -2.42 21.57
CA LEU A 17 19.57 -3.48 20.84
C LEU A 17 18.79 -4.44 21.74
N LYS A 18 18.92 -4.34 23.07
CA LYS A 18 18.20 -5.21 24.01
C LYS A 18 16.83 -4.63 24.34
N PHE A 19 15.78 -5.27 23.82
CA PHE A 19 14.40 -4.97 24.21
C PHE A 19 14.20 -5.14 25.71
N SER A 20 13.50 -4.19 26.33
CA SER A 20 13.17 -4.29 27.75
C SER A 20 12.13 -5.40 27.99
N ARG A 21 12.08 -5.97 29.20
CA ARG A 21 11.04 -6.96 29.57
C ARG A 21 9.61 -6.43 29.39
N GLN A 22 9.44 -5.11 29.40
CA GLN A 22 8.17 -4.43 29.16
C GLN A 22 7.83 -4.29 27.66
N GLU A 23 8.80 -4.47 26.77
CA GLU A 23 8.64 -4.41 25.31
C GLU A 23 8.37 -5.76 24.68
N LEU A 24 8.79 -6.85 25.34
CA LEU A 24 8.56 -8.21 24.86
C LEU A 24 7.08 -8.51 24.58
N PRO A 25 6.10 -8.18 25.46
CA PRO A 25 4.70 -8.45 25.16
C PRO A 25 4.20 -7.72 23.92
N ALA A 26 4.63 -6.47 23.72
CA ALA A 26 4.27 -5.70 22.54
C ALA A 26 4.91 -6.28 21.27
N LEU A 27 6.17 -6.71 21.35
CA LEU A 27 6.87 -7.36 20.24
C LEU A 27 6.20 -8.70 19.86
N PHE A 28 5.87 -9.54 20.85
CA PHE A 28 5.12 -10.78 20.62
C PHE A 28 3.73 -10.51 20.05
N GLY A 29 3.04 -9.47 20.51
CA GLY A 29 1.76 -9.06 19.94
C GLY A 29 1.88 -8.67 18.46
N VAL A 30 2.91 -7.90 18.11
CA VAL A 30 3.17 -7.49 16.72
C VAL A 30 3.51 -8.70 15.85
N LEU A 31 4.52 -9.48 16.23
CA LEU A 31 4.96 -10.65 15.46
C LEU A 31 3.86 -11.72 15.39
N GLY A 32 3.13 -11.93 16.48
CA GLY A 32 2.00 -12.85 16.54
C GLY A 32 0.87 -12.43 15.60
N THR A 33 0.55 -11.14 15.52
CA THR A 33 -0.43 -10.62 14.56
C THR A 33 0.01 -10.86 13.12
N VAL A 34 1.28 -10.55 12.81
CA VAL A 34 1.83 -10.78 11.45
C VAL A 34 1.78 -12.27 11.08
N ALA A 35 2.22 -13.15 11.98
CA ALA A 35 2.19 -14.59 11.75
C ALA A 35 0.76 -15.10 11.57
N PHE A 36 -0.18 -14.65 12.41
CA PHE A 36 -1.59 -14.99 12.31
C PHE A 36 -2.17 -14.59 10.94
N LEU A 37 -1.92 -13.36 10.48
CA LEU A 37 -2.40 -12.90 9.17
C LEU A 37 -1.80 -13.69 8.00
N HIS A 38 -0.53 -14.11 8.10
CA HIS A 38 0.09 -14.98 7.09
C HIS A 38 -0.54 -16.37 7.06
N VAL A 39 -0.75 -16.98 8.23
CA VAL A 39 -1.42 -18.29 8.35
C VAL A 39 -2.84 -18.21 7.81
N LEU A 40 -3.57 -17.13 8.12
CA LEU A 40 -4.91 -16.91 7.61
C LEU A 40 -4.93 -16.71 6.09
N GLY A 41 -4.03 -15.89 5.54
CA GLY A 41 -3.95 -15.63 4.11
C GLY A 41 -3.57 -16.88 3.29
N TRP A 42 -2.50 -17.57 3.69
CA TRP A 42 -2.09 -18.83 3.06
C TRP A 42 -3.09 -19.96 3.30
N GLY A 43 -3.69 -20.02 4.48
CA GLY A 43 -4.73 -20.98 4.82
C GLY A 43 -5.96 -20.84 3.92
N LEU A 44 -6.44 -19.60 3.71
CA LEU A 44 -7.52 -19.32 2.76
C LEU A 44 -7.12 -19.68 1.34
N PHE A 45 -5.92 -19.32 0.90
CA PHE A 45 -5.43 -19.67 -0.44
C PHE A 45 -5.40 -21.19 -0.66
N VAL A 46 -4.82 -21.96 0.27
CA VAL A 46 -4.75 -23.42 0.18
C VAL A 46 -6.15 -24.04 0.24
N TYR A 47 -7.01 -23.55 1.13
CA TYR A 47 -8.40 -24.00 1.23
C TYR A 47 -9.15 -23.82 -0.09
N TYR A 48 -9.15 -22.62 -0.67
CA TYR A 48 -9.83 -22.37 -1.94
C TYR A 48 -9.15 -23.11 -3.09
N ASN A 49 -7.82 -23.20 -3.12
CA ASN A 49 -7.08 -23.97 -4.11
C ASN A 49 -7.32 -25.48 -4.00
N SER A 50 -7.84 -26.00 -2.88
CA SER A 50 -8.20 -27.42 -2.73
C SER A 50 -9.58 -27.76 -3.32
N LEU A 51 -10.43 -26.75 -3.56
CA LEU A 51 -11.75 -26.96 -4.13
C LEU A 51 -11.64 -27.20 -5.65
N PRO A 52 -12.28 -28.25 -6.21
CA PRO A 52 -12.17 -28.59 -7.64
C PRO A 52 -12.56 -27.44 -8.57
N GLN A 53 -13.49 -26.59 -8.16
CA GLN A 53 -13.96 -25.42 -8.89
C GLN A 53 -12.90 -24.33 -9.11
N TYR A 54 -11.85 -24.27 -8.27
CA TYR A 54 -10.77 -23.28 -8.37
C TYR A 54 -9.45 -23.92 -8.79
N HIS A 55 -9.16 -25.14 -8.32
CA HIS A 55 -7.95 -25.87 -8.69
C HIS A 55 -7.91 -26.23 -10.18
N SER A 56 -9.06 -26.59 -10.75
CA SER A 56 -9.15 -27.07 -12.13
C SER A 56 -9.18 -25.93 -13.16
N LEU A 57 -9.10 -24.67 -12.72
CA LEU A 57 -9.00 -23.52 -13.61
C LEU A 57 -7.62 -23.54 -14.27
N THR A 58 -7.57 -24.06 -15.50
CA THR A 58 -6.35 -24.09 -16.31
C THR A 58 -6.50 -23.29 -17.60
N ASN A 59 -5.49 -22.51 -17.97
CA ASN A 59 -5.38 -21.95 -19.33
C ASN A 59 -5.16 -23.11 -20.35
N GLY A 60 -5.34 -22.88 -21.65
CA GLY A 60 -5.04 -23.81 -22.75
C GLY A 60 -3.59 -24.34 -22.82
N LYS A 61 -2.73 -23.99 -21.86
CA LYS A 61 -1.40 -24.55 -21.60
C LYS A 61 -1.30 -25.37 -20.30
N HIS A 62 -2.44 -25.76 -19.70
CA HIS A 62 -2.52 -26.47 -18.41
C HIS A 62 -1.91 -25.74 -17.19
N VAL A 63 -1.74 -24.41 -17.28
CA VAL A 63 -1.25 -23.60 -16.15
C VAL A 63 -2.40 -23.34 -15.17
N LEU A 64 -2.22 -23.70 -13.90
CA LEU A 64 -3.16 -23.43 -12.81
C LEU A 64 -3.35 -21.91 -12.63
N VAL A 65 -4.48 -21.39 -13.11
CA VAL A 65 -4.77 -19.95 -13.15
C VAL A 65 -4.90 -19.37 -11.74
N TYR A 66 -5.60 -20.08 -10.84
CA TYR A 66 -5.79 -19.63 -9.45
C TYR A 66 -4.48 -19.60 -8.67
N ALA A 67 -3.67 -20.67 -8.77
CA ALA A 67 -2.39 -20.74 -8.09
C ALA A 67 -1.39 -19.71 -8.64
N GLY A 68 -1.36 -19.51 -9.96
CA GLY A 68 -0.55 -18.47 -10.60
C GLY A 68 -0.95 -17.06 -10.19
N ALA A 69 -2.25 -16.77 -10.17
CA ALA A 69 -2.77 -15.47 -9.71
C ALA A 69 -2.42 -15.20 -8.24
N GLY A 70 -2.55 -16.21 -7.36
CA GLY A 70 -2.16 -16.10 -5.96
C GLY A 70 -0.66 -15.84 -5.77
N ALA A 71 0.19 -16.55 -6.52
CA ALA A 71 1.65 -16.34 -6.48
C ALA A 71 2.05 -14.94 -6.98
N LEU A 72 1.41 -14.45 -8.04
CA LEU A 72 1.63 -13.09 -8.54
C LEU A 72 1.18 -12.06 -7.52
N ALA A 73 -0.03 -12.20 -6.96
CA ALA A 73 -0.55 -11.28 -5.94
C ALA A 73 0.38 -11.21 -4.71
N TYR A 74 0.91 -12.35 -4.25
CA TYR A 74 1.88 -12.37 -3.16
C TYR A 74 3.20 -11.69 -3.54
N SER A 75 3.70 -11.93 -4.75
CA SER A 75 4.97 -11.35 -5.22
C SER A 75 4.89 -9.84 -5.43
N PHE A 76 3.80 -9.35 -6.05
CA PHE A 76 3.54 -7.92 -6.21
C PHE A 76 3.30 -7.24 -4.87
N GLY A 77 2.53 -7.87 -3.97
CA GLY A 77 2.33 -7.36 -2.62
C GLY A 77 3.64 -7.26 -1.82
N LEU A 78 4.53 -8.26 -1.93
CA LEU A 78 5.87 -8.19 -1.32
C LEU A 78 6.69 -7.05 -1.91
N ARG A 79 6.73 -6.90 -3.24
CA ARG A 79 7.46 -5.82 -3.91
C ARG A 79 6.95 -4.45 -3.44
N HIS A 80 5.64 -4.24 -3.49
CA HIS A 80 4.97 -2.99 -3.10
C HIS A 80 5.29 -2.61 -1.64
N ALA A 81 5.37 -3.59 -0.74
CA ALA A 81 5.75 -3.36 0.65
C ALA A 81 7.17 -2.78 0.84
N PHE A 82 8.06 -2.94 -0.15
CA PHE A 82 9.42 -2.40 -0.13
C PHE A 82 9.56 -1.05 -0.84
N ASP A 83 8.46 -0.44 -1.28
CA ASP A 83 8.53 0.87 -1.92
C ASP A 83 9.05 1.95 -0.96
N ALA A 84 9.84 2.86 -1.51
CA ALA A 84 10.60 3.84 -0.72
C ALA A 84 9.71 4.80 0.07
N ASP A 85 8.49 5.02 -0.39
CA ASP A 85 7.48 5.87 0.23
C ASP A 85 6.90 5.22 1.51
N HIS A 86 6.67 3.90 1.52
CA HIS A 86 6.25 3.15 2.70
C HIS A 86 7.35 3.12 3.75
N ILE A 87 8.60 2.84 3.32
CA ILE A 87 9.76 2.80 4.20
C ILE A 87 10.01 4.19 4.81
N SER A 88 9.98 5.25 4.01
CA SER A 88 10.20 6.62 4.50
C SER A 88 9.10 7.08 5.46
N ALA A 89 7.83 6.78 5.19
CA ALA A 89 6.73 7.11 6.08
C ALA A 89 6.85 6.41 7.46
N ILE A 90 7.25 5.14 7.48
CA ILE A 90 7.49 4.38 8.71
C ILE A 90 8.72 4.91 9.44
N ASP A 91 9.83 5.19 8.73
CA ASP A 91 11.07 5.73 9.32
C ASP A 91 10.84 7.09 9.95
N ASP A 92 10.22 8.03 9.24
CA ASP A 92 9.92 9.38 9.75
C ASP A 92 9.04 9.33 10.99
N SER A 93 7.99 8.50 10.96
CA SER A 93 7.09 8.31 12.10
C SER A 93 7.82 7.70 13.30
N THR A 94 8.71 6.74 13.05
CA THR A 94 9.57 6.11 14.06
C THR A 94 10.51 7.13 14.69
N ARG A 95 11.18 7.96 13.87
CA ARG A 95 12.08 9.03 14.34
C ARG A 95 11.36 10.05 15.19
N VAL A 96 10.15 10.47 14.78
CA VAL A 96 9.33 11.42 15.56
C VAL A 96 8.94 10.83 16.92
N MET A 97 8.56 9.55 16.97
CA MET A 97 8.24 8.89 18.24
C MET A 97 9.46 8.73 19.15
N LEU A 98 10.61 8.34 18.59
CA LEU A 98 11.87 8.21 19.34
C LEU A 98 12.35 9.57 19.88
N ALA A 99 12.25 10.64 19.09
CA ALA A 99 12.60 12.00 19.51
C ALA A 99 11.78 12.48 20.72
N LYS A 100 10.56 11.95 20.88
CA LYS A 100 9.69 12.20 22.02
C LYS A 100 9.84 11.20 23.17
N GLY A 101 10.79 10.27 23.10
CA GLY A 101 10.99 9.21 24.10
C GLY A 101 9.87 8.16 24.13
N ARG A 102 9.08 8.02 23.05
CA ARG A 102 8.04 7.00 22.92
C ARG A 102 8.61 5.71 22.31
N LYS A 103 7.90 4.59 22.50
CA LYS A 103 8.27 3.27 21.98
C LYS A 103 7.56 3.01 20.64
N PRO A 104 8.27 2.93 19.50
CA PRO A 104 7.66 2.84 18.16
C PRO A 104 7.37 1.40 17.69
N LEU A 105 7.24 0.42 18.60
CA LEU A 105 7.23 -1.01 18.23
C LEU A 105 6.10 -1.44 17.29
N GLY A 106 4.96 -0.75 17.30
CA GLY A 106 3.80 -1.09 16.45
C GLY A 106 3.65 -0.22 15.20
N VAL A 107 4.56 0.72 14.94
CA VAL A 107 4.39 1.75 13.88
C VAL A 107 4.16 1.09 12.52
N GLY A 108 5.04 0.15 12.14
CA GLY A 108 4.92 -0.56 10.87
C GLY A 108 3.64 -1.39 10.77
N LEU A 109 3.25 -2.09 11.84
CA LEU A 109 2.04 -2.93 11.85
C LEU A 109 0.77 -2.11 11.64
N PHE A 110 0.59 -1.01 12.38
CA PHE A 110 -0.61 -0.18 12.24
C PHE A 110 -0.67 0.51 10.88
N PHE A 111 0.48 0.98 10.38
CA PHE A 111 0.59 1.52 9.02
C PHE A 111 0.17 0.48 7.97
N SER A 112 0.73 -0.74 8.03
CA SER A 112 0.39 -1.80 7.08
C SER A 112 -1.08 -2.23 7.20
N LEU A 113 -1.64 -2.33 8.41
CA LEU A 113 -3.06 -2.68 8.61
C LEU A 113 -4.00 -1.64 7.99
N GLY A 114 -3.69 -0.35 8.16
CA GLY A 114 -4.44 0.72 7.52
C GLY A 114 -4.40 0.64 6.00
N HIS A 115 -3.20 0.44 5.44
CA HIS A 115 -2.99 0.29 4.00
C HIS A 115 -3.74 -0.92 3.43
N SER A 116 -3.55 -2.10 4.05
CA SER A 116 -4.21 -3.35 3.64
C SER A 116 -5.73 -3.27 3.68
N THR A 117 -6.31 -2.46 4.58
CA THR A 117 -7.76 -2.27 4.64
C THR A 117 -8.32 -1.69 3.33
N ILE A 118 -7.63 -0.69 2.77
CA ILE A 118 -8.04 -0.08 1.50
C ILE A 118 -7.79 -1.03 0.34
N VAL A 119 -6.64 -1.70 0.30
CA VAL A 119 -6.33 -2.70 -0.73
C VAL A 119 -7.40 -3.81 -0.76
N LEU A 120 -7.80 -4.32 0.41
CA LEU A 120 -8.84 -5.33 0.53
C LEU A 120 -10.21 -4.80 0.08
N ALA A 121 -10.60 -3.61 0.54
CA ALA A 121 -11.87 -2.99 0.17
C ALA A 121 -11.97 -2.75 -1.34
N LEU A 122 -10.90 -2.23 -1.96
CA LEU A 122 -10.83 -2.03 -3.42
C LEU A 122 -10.88 -3.36 -4.17
N SER A 123 -10.14 -4.38 -3.71
CA SER A 123 -10.14 -5.72 -4.32
C SER A 123 -11.53 -6.34 -4.30
N VAL A 124 -12.24 -6.24 -3.18
CA VAL A 124 -13.64 -6.71 -3.05
C VAL A 124 -14.57 -5.91 -3.95
N GLY A 125 -14.46 -4.58 -3.94
CA GLY A 125 -15.29 -3.70 -4.78
C GLY A 125 -15.13 -3.99 -6.28
N ILE A 126 -13.89 -4.19 -6.73
CA ILE A 126 -13.58 -4.59 -8.09
C ILE A 126 -14.15 -5.98 -8.40
N ALA A 127 -14.01 -6.95 -7.50
CA ALA A 127 -14.55 -8.29 -7.72
C ALA A 127 -16.08 -8.26 -7.90
N PHE A 128 -16.80 -7.44 -7.13
CA PHE A 128 -18.23 -7.22 -7.32
C PHE A 128 -18.54 -6.53 -8.66
N ALA A 129 -17.80 -5.47 -9.00
CA ALA A 129 -17.99 -4.77 -10.27
C ALA A 129 -17.77 -5.69 -11.48
N ALA A 130 -16.70 -6.50 -11.44
CA ALA A 130 -16.39 -7.48 -12.49
C ALA A 130 -17.49 -8.55 -12.61
N LYS A 131 -18.04 -9.03 -11.49
CA LYS A 131 -19.14 -9.99 -11.48
C LYS A 131 -20.41 -9.43 -12.10
N GLU A 132 -20.77 -8.19 -11.77
CA GLU A 132 -21.96 -7.54 -12.35
C GLU A 132 -21.76 -7.20 -13.84
N ALA A 133 -20.55 -6.78 -14.23
CA ALA A 133 -20.20 -6.58 -15.64
C ALA A 133 -20.33 -7.89 -16.46
N ALA A 134 -19.85 -9.02 -15.93
CA ALA A 134 -19.96 -10.31 -16.59
C ALA A 134 -21.42 -10.77 -16.75
N LYS A 135 -22.28 -10.54 -15.75
CA LYS A 135 -23.73 -10.83 -15.84
C LYS A 135 -24.41 -9.97 -16.90
N PHE A 136 -24.07 -8.68 -16.97
CA PHE A 136 -24.62 -7.78 -17.97
C PHE A 136 -24.25 -8.24 -19.39
N GLN A 137 -23.01 -8.70 -19.59
CA GLN A 137 -22.54 -9.20 -20.87
C GLN A 137 -23.23 -10.51 -21.31
N ALA A 138 -23.54 -11.41 -20.36
CA ALA A 138 -24.27 -12.66 -20.66
C ALA A 138 -25.72 -12.43 -21.11
N ASN A 139 -26.38 -11.38 -20.60
CA ASN A 139 -27.77 -11.05 -20.94
C ASN A 139 -27.92 -10.29 -22.27
N TYR A 140 -26.82 -9.74 -22.81
CA TYR A 140 -26.78 -8.95 -24.04
C TYR A 140 -25.57 -9.35 -24.89
N ALA A 141 -25.47 -10.59 -25.35
CA ALA A 141 -24.26 -11.09 -26.03
C ALA A 141 -23.82 -10.27 -27.26
N ASP A 142 -24.76 -9.72 -28.06
CA ASP A 142 -24.43 -8.92 -29.25
C ASP A 142 -24.19 -7.42 -28.97
N THR A 143 -24.79 -6.85 -27.92
CA THR A 143 -24.66 -5.41 -27.58
C THR A 143 -23.72 -5.17 -26.39
N GLY A 144 -23.55 -6.16 -25.53
CA GLY A 144 -22.69 -6.14 -24.35
C GLY A 144 -21.21 -6.15 -24.70
N GLY A 145 -20.83 -6.76 -25.83
CA GLY A 145 -19.46 -6.69 -26.34
C GLY A 145 -19.08 -5.27 -26.78
N THR A 146 -19.95 -4.59 -27.52
CA THR A 146 -19.73 -3.20 -27.97
C THR A 146 -19.86 -2.21 -26.82
N ILE A 147 -20.89 -2.31 -25.98
CA ILE A 147 -21.05 -1.46 -24.78
C ILE A 147 -19.88 -1.69 -23.82
N GLY A 148 -19.51 -2.94 -23.55
CA GLY A 148 -18.37 -3.29 -22.69
C GLY A 148 -17.05 -2.76 -23.23
N ALA A 149 -16.81 -2.88 -24.54
CA ALA A 149 -15.63 -2.31 -25.19
C ALA A 149 -15.64 -0.77 -25.16
N SER A 150 -16.78 -0.12 -25.38
CA SER A 150 -16.91 1.34 -25.32
C SER A 150 -16.74 1.89 -23.91
N VAL A 151 -17.32 1.24 -22.90
CA VAL A 151 -17.17 1.60 -21.48
C VAL A 151 -15.72 1.37 -21.02
N SER A 152 -15.12 0.25 -21.41
CA SER A 152 -13.72 -0.06 -21.11
C SER A 152 -12.79 0.94 -21.79
N ALA A 153 -13.00 1.25 -23.07
CA ALA A 153 -12.24 2.25 -23.81
C ALA A 153 -12.36 3.62 -23.16
N PHE A 154 -13.57 4.04 -22.77
CA PHE A 154 -13.79 5.29 -22.05
C PHE A 154 -13.00 5.35 -20.75
N PHE A 155 -13.06 4.30 -19.92
CA PHE A 155 -12.31 4.24 -18.66
C PHE A 155 -10.79 4.21 -18.88
N LEU A 156 -10.30 3.45 -19.86
CA LEU A 156 -8.87 3.41 -20.24
C LEU A 156 -8.38 4.78 -20.71
N TYR A 157 -9.16 5.48 -21.53
CA TYR A 157 -8.84 6.85 -21.94
C TYR A 157 -8.88 7.81 -20.76
N LEU A 158 -9.87 7.70 -19.86
CA LEU A 158 -9.98 8.55 -18.68
C LEU A 158 -8.78 8.38 -17.75
N VAL A 159 -8.42 7.14 -17.41
CA VAL A 159 -7.23 6.83 -16.59
C VAL A 159 -5.96 7.25 -17.31
N GLY A 160 -5.85 7.00 -18.62
CA GLY A 160 -4.71 7.42 -19.44
C GLY A 160 -4.52 8.94 -19.46
N ILE A 161 -5.60 9.71 -19.59
CA ILE A 161 -5.57 11.19 -19.54
C ILE A 161 -5.20 11.67 -18.15
N LEU A 162 -5.77 11.08 -17.09
CA LEU A 162 -5.43 11.43 -15.72
C LEU A 162 -3.94 11.19 -15.44
N ASN A 163 -3.42 10.03 -15.86
CA ASN A 163 -2.00 9.69 -15.79
C ASN A 163 -1.13 10.69 -16.57
N LEU A 164 -1.58 11.11 -17.76
CA LEU A 164 -0.87 12.10 -18.57
C LEU A 164 -0.82 13.48 -17.88
N VAL A 165 -1.92 13.92 -17.26
CA VAL A 165 -1.97 15.18 -16.51
C VAL A 165 -1.00 15.14 -15.32
N ILE A 166 -0.99 14.02 -14.57
CA ILE A 166 -0.06 13.82 -13.46
C ILE A 166 1.39 13.82 -13.96
N LEU A 167 1.67 13.10 -15.06
CA LEU A 167 3.00 13.05 -15.67
C LEU A 167 3.48 14.44 -16.10
N ILE A 168 2.62 15.25 -16.72
CA ILE A 168 2.94 16.64 -17.08
C ILE A 168 3.24 17.46 -15.81
N GLY A 169 2.47 17.27 -14.74
CA GLY A 169 2.72 17.89 -13.43
C GLY A 169 4.09 17.53 -12.86
N VAL A 170 4.44 16.24 -12.87
CA VAL A 170 5.74 15.73 -12.40
C VAL A 170 6.88 16.26 -13.27
N LEU A 171 6.75 16.23 -14.59
CA LEU A 171 7.76 16.76 -15.52
C LEU A 171 7.98 18.26 -15.35
N LYS A 172 6.92 19.03 -15.08
CA LYS A 172 7.03 20.48 -14.81
C LYS A 172 7.81 20.74 -13.52
N VAL A 173 7.53 19.99 -12.47
CA VAL A 173 8.25 20.06 -11.18
C VAL A 173 9.70 19.63 -11.35
N TRP A 174 9.96 18.54 -12.09
CA TRP A 174 11.31 18.06 -12.36
C TRP A 174 12.15 19.03 -13.20
N ARG A 175 11.54 19.64 -14.23
CA ARG A 175 12.19 20.69 -15.03
C ARG A 175 12.49 21.93 -14.19
N GLN A 176 11.57 22.32 -13.31
CA GLN A 176 11.83 23.38 -12.35
C GLN A 176 12.98 22.99 -11.42
N ALA A 177 12.97 21.79 -10.83
CA ALA A 177 14.05 21.22 -9.98
C ALA A 177 15.43 21.30 -10.64
N LYS A 178 15.51 21.03 -11.94
CA LYS A 178 16.75 21.07 -12.72
C LYS A 178 17.23 22.49 -13.10
N SER A 179 16.38 23.50 -12.98
CA SER A 179 16.69 24.91 -13.30
C SER A 179 17.44 25.66 -12.18
N GLY A 180 17.76 25.00 -11.07
CA GLY A 180 18.62 25.54 -10.01
C GLY A 180 17.99 26.65 -9.14
N LYS A 181 16.71 27.00 -9.33
CA LYS A 181 16.02 27.99 -8.49
C LYS A 181 15.30 27.33 -7.31
N PHE A 182 16.04 26.76 -6.37
CA PHE A 182 15.49 26.35 -5.07
C PHE A 182 16.33 26.92 -3.94
N SER A 183 15.84 27.98 -3.31
CA SER A 183 16.21 28.24 -1.91
C SER A 183 15.51 27.19 -1.05
N HIS A 184 16.20 26.70 -0.01
CA HIS A 184 15.62 25.73 0.93
C HIS A 184 14.28 26.22 1.54
N GLU A 185 14.09 27.54 1.65
CA GLU A 185 12.86 28.17 2.17
C GLU A 185 11.66 28.02 1.22
N HIS A 186 11.84 28.15 -0.10
CA HIS A 186 10.74 28.02 -1.06
C HIS A 186 10.27 26.57 -1.22
N LEU A 187 11.16 25.60 -0.99
CA LEU A 187 10.81 24.17 -0.95
C LEU A 187 9.94 23.86 0.28
N GLN A 188 10.25 24.48 1.42
CA GLN A 188 9.46 24.36 2.66
C GLN A 188 8.05 24.97 2.49
N ASP A 189 7.93 26.11 1.80
CA ASP A 189 6.65 26.75 1.51
C ASP A 189 5.81 25.96 0.51
N LEU A 190 6.40 25.39 -0.55
CA LEU A 190 5.68 24.52 -1.48
C LEU A 190 5.28 23.16 -0.86
N LEU A 191 6.05 22.65 0.11
CA LEU A 191 5.67 21.51 0.95
C LEU A 191 4.54 21.87 1.92
N ASN A 192 4.49 23.11 2.41
CA ASN A 192 3.39 23.64 3.20
C ASN A 192 2.13 23.92 2.36
N GLU A 193 2.28 24.29 1.09
CA GLU A 193 1.18 24.65 0.18
C GLU A 193 0.58 23.47 -0.60
N ARG A 194 1.25 22.30 -0.65
CA ARG A 194 0.65 21.09 -1.23
C ARG A 194 -0.43 20.49 -0.32
N GLY A 195 -1.65 20.91 -0.63
CA GLY A 195 -2.75 19.99 -0.87
C GLY A 195 -3.58 19.62 0.35
N LEU A 196 -4.79 19.15 0.07
CA LEU A 196 -5.80 18.61 0.98
C LEU A 196 -5.22 17.86 2.21
N MET A 197 -4.10 17.15 2.03
CA MET A 197 -3.30 16.52 3.07
C MET A 197 -2.89 17.48 4.19
N ASN A 198 -2.28 18.63 3.95
CA ASN A 198 -1.84 19.51 5.05
C ASN A 198 -3.03 20.08 5.85
N ARG A 199 -4.22 20.21 5.24
CA ARG A 199 -5.45 20.66 5.93
C ARG A 199 -6.07 19.55 6.80
N ILE A 200 -6.04 18.30 6.34
CA ILE A 200 -6.49 17.13 7.12
C ILE A 200 -5.47 16.80 8.24
N PHE A 201 -4.17 16.90 7.94
CA PHE A 201 -3.09 16.52 8.84
C PHE A 201 -2.74 17.60 9.88
N ARG A 202 -2.93 18.91 9.58
CA ARG A 202 -2.73 19.98 10.58
C ARG A 202 -3.62 19.84 11.81
N GLY A 203 -4.81 19.25 11.67
CA GLY A 203 -5.72 19.03 12.80
C GLY A 203 -5.33 17.81 13.63
N PHE A 204 -5.09 16.69 12.95
CA PHE A 204 -4.84 15.39 13.60
C PHE A 204 -3.42 15.21 14.14
N PHE A 205 -2.42 15.83 13.51
CA PHE A 205 -0.98 15.64 13.84
C PHE A 205 -0.31 16.90 14.41
N LYS A 206 -1.09 17.88 14.85
CA LYS A 206 -0.58 19.15 15.43
C LYS A 206 0.33 18.96 16.65
N LYS A 207 0.26 17.78 17.30
CA LYS A 207 1.13 17.36 18.40
C LYS A 207 2.14 16.27 18.01
N GLY A 208 2.18 15.82 16.75
CA GLY A 208 2.96 14.67 16.25
C GLY A 208 2.40 13.30 16.68
N PHE A 209 3.10 12.22 16.35
CA PHE A 209 2.74 10.86 16.76
C PHE A 209 3.19 10.57 18.19
N ASP A 210 2.27 10.12 19.04
CA ASP A 210 2.53 9.71 20.43
C ASP A 210 2.28 8.20 20.63
N HIS A 211 1.48 7.58 19.78
CA HIS A 211 1.15 6.16 19.83
C HIS A 211 1.18 5.51 18.45
N SER A 212 1.61 4.25 18.36
CA SER A 212 1.72 3.54 17.09
C SER A 212 0.39 3.37 16.34
N TRP A 213 -0.75 3.30 17.04
CA TRP A 213 -2.07 3.16 16.39
C TRP A 213 -2.43 4.36 15.50
N GLN A 214 -1.83 5.53 15.74
CA GLN A 214 -2.06 6.73 14.94
C GLN A 214 -1.53 6.61 13.52
N LEU A 215 -0.72 5.58 13.21
CA LEU A 215 -0.31 5.28 11.84
C LEU A 215 -1.35 4.48 11.04
N TYR A 216 -2.37 3.91 11.67
CA TYR A 216 -3.47 3.28 10.94
C TYR A 216 -4.15 4.22 9.92
N PRO A 217 -4.65 5.42 10.32
CA PRO A 217 -5.24 6.35 9.35
C PRO A 217 -4.22 6.86 8.33
N VAL A 218 -2.94 6.96 8.68
CA VAL A 218 -1.87 7.30 7.72
C VAL A 218 -1.75 6.22 6.66
N GLY A 219 -1.72 4.95 7.06
CA GLY A 219 -1.71 3.80 6.16
C GLY A 219 -2.94 3.76 5.25
N VAL A 220 -4.13 4.04 5.77
CA VAL A 220 -5.37 4.16 4.97
C VAL A 220 -5.22 5.20 3.88
N LEU A 221 -4.73 6.40 4.22
CA LEU A 221 -4.54 7.49 3.27
C LEU A 221 -3.46 7.15 2.24
N PHE A 222 -2.43 6.40 2.66
CA PHE A 222 -1.42 5.85 1.77
C PHE A 222 -2.00 4.85 0.77
N GLY A 223 -2.89 3.96 1.23
CA GLY A 223 -3.58 3.00 0.36
C GLY A 223 -4.59 3.64 -0.58
N LEU A 224 -5.10 4.83 -0.26
CA LEU A 224 -5.87 5.68 -1.18
C LEU A 224 -4.96 6.45 -2.15
N GLY A 225 -3.64 6.37 -1.98
CA GLY A 225 -2.65 6.93 -2.88
C GLY A 225 -2.75 6.36 -4.30
N PHE A 226 -2.28 7.15 -5.25
CA PHE A 226 -2.45 6.89 -6.69
C PHE A 226 -1.85 5.56 -7.12
N ASP A 227 -0.64 5.23 -6.64
CA ASP A 227 0.11 4.04 -7.06
C ASP A 227 -0.60 2.73 -6.71
N THR A 228 -1.18 2.63 -5.49
CA THR A 228 -1.96 1.46 -5.03
C THR A 228 -3.25 1.27 -5.82
N ALA A 229 -3.96 2.36 -6.12
CA ALA A 229 -5.18 2.30 -6.92
C ALA A 229 -4.88 1.82 -8.35
N THR A 230 -3.78 2.28 -8.95
CA THR A 230 -3.34 1.81 -10.28
C THR A 230 -2.84 0.37 -10.28
N GLU A 231 -2.09 -0.07 -9.28
CA GLU A 231 -1.57 -1.45 -9.23
C GLU A 231 -2.69 -2.47 -8.97
N VAL A 232 -3.60 -2.18 -8.02
CA VAL A 232 -4.79 -2.98 -7.79
C VAL A 232 -5.69 -3.00 -9.04
N GLY A 233 -5.83 -1.86 -9.73
CA GLY A 233 -6.52 -1.79 -11.02
C GLY A 233 -5.86 -2.63 -12.11
N LEU A 234 -4.53 -2.64 -12.19
CA LEU A 234 -3.78 -3.43 -13.18
C LEU A 234 -3.89 -4.93 -12.91
N LEU A 235 -3.78 -5.35 -11.65
CA LEU A 235 -3.94 -6.75 -11.25
C LEU A 235 -5.36 -7.24 -11.49
N ALA A 236 -6.36 -6.40 -11.19
CA ALA A 236 -7.76 -6.66 -11.48
C ALA A 236 -8.04 -6.82 -12.98
N LEU A 237 -7.55 -5.89 -13.81
CA LEU A 237 -7.69 -5.95 -15.26
C LEU A 237 -6.98 -7.18 -15.83
N SER A 238 -5.78 -7.49 -15.33
CA SER A 238 -5.00 -8.65 -15.76
C SER A 238 -5.68 -9.98 -15.39
N ALA A 239 -6.25 -10.07 -14.18
CA ALA A 239 -7.02 -11.22 -13.73
C ALA A 239 -8.31 -11.38 -14.55
N THR A 240 -9.01 -10.28 -14.83
CA THR A 240 -10.24 -10.30 -15.64
C THR A 240 -9.96 -10.69 -17.09
N ALA A 241 -8.87 -10.17 -17.69
CA ALA A 241 -8.44 -10.54 -19.04
C ALA A 241 -8.00 -12.01 -19.14
N ALA A 242 -7.32 -12.53 -18.11
CA ALA A 242 -6.94 -13.94 -18.05
C ALA A 242 -8.14 -14.90 -17.88
N VAL A 243 -9.22 -14.45 -17.25
CA VAL A 243 -10.47 -15.23 -17.14
C VAL A 243 -11.30 -15.12 -18.42
N GLY A 244 -11.32 -13.95 -19.07
CA GLY A 244 -12.03 -13.73 -20.34
C GLY A 244 -11.45 -14.52 -21.51
N THR A 245 -10.16 -14.85 -21.51
CA THR A 245 -9.53 -15.71 -22.53
C THR A 245 -9.74 -17.21 -22.32
N VAL A 246 -10.22 -17.62 -21.13
CA VAL A 246 -10.52 -19.03 -20.81
C VAL A 246 -11.99 -19.39 -21.13
N GLY A 247 -12.85 -18.39 -21.33
CA GLY A 247 -14.26 -18.56 -21.67
C GLY A 247 -14.61 -18.39 -23.16
N GLY A 248 -13.61 -18.35 -24.05
CA GLY A 248 -13.78 -18.30 -25.51
C GLY A 248 -13.74 -19.69 -26.15
#